data_AF-A0A2H1VLD7-F1
#
_entry.id   AF-A0A2H1VLD7-F1
#
_cell.length_a   1.000
_cell.length_b   1.000
_cell.length_c   1.000
_cell.angle_alpha   90.00
_cell.angle_beta   90.00
_cell.angle_gamma   90.00
#
_symmetry.space_group_name_H-M   'P 1'
#
loop_
_entity.id
_entity.type
_entity.pdbx_description
1 polymer ?
#
loop_
_entity_poly.entity_id
_entity_poly.type
_entity_poly.pdbx_seq_one_letter_code
_entity_poly.pdbx_strand_id
1 'polypeptide(L)'
;MAAKGLRVPFEDALNMTGYSRYNACLFILCASIIVGMTYEIFSVSYIVPASVCELHTTSTQQGLMASVPLIGIITTSHIWGYLADTRGRRKILIISMTMTYLAGTAATLSPNWIVLSLLKLLSSSSVSGSMALSMTLLSECTPSEKRSGLVLLTTSAYLISIGIMA
;
A
#
# COMPACT_ATOMS: atom_id res chain seq x y z
N MET A 1 -35.35 -7.18 20.40
CA MET A 1 -36.10 -8.00 19.42
C MET A 1 -35.08 -8.69 18.53
N ALA A 2 -34.75 -9.95 18.86
CA ALA A 2 -33.69 -10.71 18.20
C ALA A 2 -34.20 -11.22 16.84
N ALA A 3 -33.66 -10.67 15.75
CA ALA A 3 -33.96 -11.12 14.39
C ALA A 3 -33.37 -12.53 14.19
N LYS A 4 -34.25 -13.53 14.24
CA LYS A 4 -33.98 -14.91 13.81
C LYS A 4 -33.57 -14.91 12.33
N GLY A 5 -32.32 -15.32 12.08
CA GLY A 5 -31.80 -15.98 10.87
C GLY A 5 -32.58 -15.86 9.55
N LEU A 6 -32.77 -14.64 9.02
CA LEU A 6 -33.02 -14.50 7.58
C LEU A 6 -31.71 -14.77 6.84
N ARG A 7 -31.73 -15.70 5.88
CA ARG A 7 -30.68 -15.81 4.87
C ARG A 7 -30.82 -14.65 3.89
N VAL A 8 -30.43 -13.46 4.32
CA VAL A 8 -30.30 -12.29 3.45
C VAL A 8 -28.98 -12.38 2.68
N PRO A 9 -28.93 -11.93 1.41
CA PRO A 9 -27.68 -11.83 0.69
C PRO A 9 -26.73 -10.86 1.43
N PHE A 10 -25.42 -11.09 1.30
CA PHE A 10 -24.39 -10.35 2.04
C PHE A 10 -24.54 -8.84 1.94
N GLU A 11 -24.86 -8.32 0.75
CA GLU A 11 -25.09 -6.91 0.49
C GLU A 11 -26.25 -6.33 1.35
N ASP A 12 -27.36 -7.06 1.47
CA ASP A 12 -28.53 -6.63 2.23
C ASP A 12 -28.25 -6.63 3.74
N ALA A 13 -27.51 -7.63 4.22
CA ALA A 13 -27.05 -7.65 5.61
C ALA A 13 -26.13 -6.45 5.92
N LEU A 14 -25.23 -6.10 4.98
CA LEU A 14 -24.35 -4.94 5.10
C LEU A 14 -25.14 -3.63 5.14
N ASN A 15 -26.14 -3.48 4.26
CA ASN A 15 -27.02 -2.31 4.22
C ASN A 15 -27.86 -2.18 5.50
N MET A 16 -28.33 -3.29 6.07
CA MET A 16 -29.07 -3.29 7.34
C MET A 16 -28.21 -2.86 8.54
N THR A 17 -26.89 -3.09 8.51
CA THR A 17 -25.97 -2.65 9.58
C THR A 17 -25.62 -1.16 9.55
N GLY A 18 -25.81 -0.49 8.41
CA GLY A 18 -25.60 0.95 8.24
C GLY A 18 -24.14 1.42 8.39
N TYR A 19 -23.94 2.74 8.28
CA TYR A 19 -22.62 3.35 8.43
C TYR A 19 -22.28 3.60 9.91
N SER A 20 -21.42 2.76 10.47
CA SER A 20 -20.97 2.87 11.87
C SER A 20 -19.56 3.48 11.98
N ARG A 21 -19.14 3.81 13.22
CA ARG A 21 -17.78 4.29 13.56
C ARG A 21 -16.68 3.34 13.08
N TYR A 22 -16.99 2.04 12.98
CA TYR A 22 -16.10 1.04 12.41
C TYR A 22 -15.72 1.35 10.95
N ASN A 23 -16.69 1.69 10.10
CA ASN A 23 -16.43 1.99 8.68
C ASN A 23 -15.61 3.26 8.52
N ALA A 24 -15.82 4.26 9.38
CA ALA A 24 -15.00 5.46 9.41
C ALA A 24 -13.55 5.16 9.83
N CYS A 25 -13.36 4.32 10.85
CA CYS A 25 -12.02 3.89 11.27
C CYS A 25 -11.31 3.07 10.19
N LEU A 26 -12.03 2.16 9.53
CA LEU A 26 -11.52 1.38 8.40
C LEU A 26 -11.12 2.27 7.23
N PHE A 27 -11.92 3.28 6.91
CA PHE A 27 -11.60 4.28 5.90
C PHE A 27 -10.30 5.02 6.21
N ILE A 28 -10.16 5.54 7.43
CA ILE A 28 -8.94 6.26 7.87
C ILE A 28 -7.72 5.32 7.77
N LEU A 29 -7.88 4.06 8.18
CA LEU A 29 -6.82 3.06 8.12
C LEU A 29 -6.41 2.77 6.67
N CYS A 30 -7.35 2.47 5.77
CA CYS A 30 -7.05 2.25 4.35
C CYS A 30 -6.42 3.50 3.69
N ALA A 31 -6.91 4.69 4.02
CA ALA A 31 -6.33 5.94 3.53
C ALA A 31 -4.89 6.11 4.01
N SER A 32 -4.60 5.86 5.29
CA SER A 32 -3.23 5.95 5.84
C SER A 32 -2.25 4.98 5.18
N ILE A 33 -2.72 3.78 4.83
CA ILE A 33 -1.93 2.77 4.12
C ILE A 33 -1.55 3.29 2.74
N ILE A 34 -2.54 3.80 2.01
CA ILE A 34 -2.35 4.33 0.65
C ILE A 34 -1.41 5.54 0.62
N VAL A 35 -1.49 6.40 1.63
CA VAL A 35 -0.54 7.50 1.81
C VAL A 35 0.87 6.95 2.04
N GLY A 36 1.03 6.01 2.99
CA GLY A 36 2.34 5.44 3.33
C GLY A 36 3.03 4.72 2.16
N MET A 37 2.30 4.01 1.32
CA MET A 37 2.88 3.38 0.14
C MET A 37 3.22 4.34 -0.98
N THR A 38 2.51 5.46 -1.13
CA THR A 38 2.99 6.56 -2.00
C THR A 38 4.32 7.08 -1.49
N TYR A 39 4.44 7.33 -0.18
CA TYR A 39 5.71 7.76 0.41
C TYR A 39 6.85 6.77 0.13
N GLU A 40 6.62 5.47 0.27
CA GLU A 40 7.66 4.47 0.03
C GLU A 40 8.12 4.47 -1.43
N ILE A 41 7.21 4.53 -2.40
CA ILE A 41 7.54 4.51 -3.83
C ILE A 41 8.29 5.79 -4.24
N PHE A 42 7.82 6.95 -3.81
CA PHE A 42 8.42 8.24 -4.17
C PHE A 42 9.69 8.58 -3.38
N SER A 43 9.91 7.93 -2.22
CA SER A 43 11.10 8.17 -1.40
C SER A 43 12.42 8.03 -2.16
N VAL A 44 12.48 7.13 -3.15
CA VAL A 44 13.70 6.84 -3.91
C VAL A 44 14.17 8.02 -4.75
N SER A 45 13.23 8.82 -5.29
CA SER A 45 13.54 10.03 -6.04
C SER A 45 14.27 11.09 -5.20
N TYR A 46 14.07 11.08 -3.88
CA TYR A 46 14.76 11.97 -2.94
C TYR A 46 16.07 11.35 -2.42
N ILE A 47 16.04 10.04 -2.11
CA ILE A 47 17.19 9.33 -1.53
C ILE A 47 18.35 9.25 -2.52
N VAL A 48 18.09 8.97 -3.81
CA VAL A 48 19.14 8.81 -4.82
C VAL A 48 20.02 10.07 -4.98
N PRO A 49 19.47 11.29 -5.18
CA PRO A 49 20.30 12.49 -5.28
C PRO A 49 20.89 12.93 -3.93
N ALA A 50 20.23 12.67 -2.81
CA ALA A 50 20.76 13.01 -1.49
C ALA A 50 21.98 12.16 -1.10
N SER A 51 22.01 10.90 -1.55
CA SER A 51 23.04 9.92 -1.20
C SER A 51 24.32 9.97 -2.07
N VAL A 52 24.39 10.90 -3.03
CA VAL A 52 25.51 10.98 -3.98
C VAL A 52 26.84 11.29 -3.29
N CYS A 53 26.83 12.22 -2.33
CA CYS A 53 28.02 12.62 -1.59
C CYS A 53 28.53 11.54 -0.63
N GLU A 54 27.63 10.72 -0.08
CA GLU A 54 27.99 9.69 0.91
C GLU A 54 28.42 8.37 0.25
N LEU A 55 27.78 8.00 -0.87
CA LEU A 55 28.02 6.72 -1.55
C LEU A 55 28.91 6.82 -2.79
N HIS A 56 29.34 8.03 -3.16
CA HIS A 56 30.19 8.31 -4.33
C HIS A 56 29.68 7.67 -5.64
N THR A 57 28.36 7.76 -5.85
CA THR A 57 27.64 7.05 -6.90
C THR A 57 27.73 7.77 -8.25
N THR A 58 28.03 7.05 -9.33
CA THR A 58 28.05 7.59 -10.71
C THR A 58 26.63 7.81 -11.25
N SER A 59 26.43 8.73 -12.20
CA SER A 59 25.11 9.01 -12.80
C SER A 59 24.40 7.77 -13.37
N THR A 60 25.15 6.81 -13.92
CA THR A 60 24.60 5.52 -14.40
C THR A 60 24.05 4.65 -13.27
N GLN A 61 24.74 4.62 -12.13
CA GLN A 61 24.31 3.88 -10.95
C GLN A 61 23.08 4.54 -10.30
N GLN A 62 22.99 5.87 -10.29
CA GLN A 62 21.79 6.58 -9.81
C GLN A 62 20.55 6.21 -10.63
N GLY A 63 20.68 6.13 -11.96
CA GLY A 63 19.59 5.65 -12.83
C GLY A 63 19.17 4.21 -12.52
N LEU A 64 20.13 3.33 -12.23
CA LEU A 64 19.82 1.96 -11.79
C LEU A 64 19.07 1.96 -10.46
N MET A 65 19.54 2.71 -9.45
CA MET A 65 18.87 2.80 -8.14
C MET A 65 17.42 3.31 -8.25
N ALA A 66 17.15 4.26 -9.15
CA ALA A 66 15.80 4.78 -9.39
C ALA A 66 14.85 3.77 -10.08
N SER A 67 15.40 2.86 -10.90
CA SER A 67 14.61 1.85 -11.63
C SER A 67 14.33 0.58 -10.82
N VAL A 68 15.17 0.27 -9.84
CA VAL A 68 15.05 -0.92 -8.97
C VAL A 68 13.67 -1.06 -8.31
N PRO A 69 13.06 -0.02 -7.72
CA PRO A 69 11.70 -0.10 -7.16
C PRO A 69 10.64 -0.53 -8.17
N LEU A 70 10.71 0.02 -9.40
CA LEU A 70 9.77 -0.28 -10.47
C LEU A 70 9.88 -1.75 -10.90
N ILE A 71 11.10 -2.25 -11.04
CA ILE A 71 11.37 -3.67 -11.34
C ILE A 71 10.78 -4.56 -10.24
N GLY A 72 10.97 -4.18 -8.96
CA GLY A 72 10.40 -4.88 -7.82
C GLY A 72 8.88 -4.97 -7.88
N ILE A 73 8.21 -3.84 -8.14
CA ILE A 73 6.75 -3.76 -8.25
C ILE A 73 6.22 -4.63 -9.39
N ILE A 74 6.83 -4.53 -10.57
CA ILE A 74 6.41 -5.30 -11.77
C ILE A 74 6.52 -6.79 -11.48
N THR A 75 7.66 -7.22 -10.94
CA THR A 75 7.96 -8.65 -10.72
C THR A 75 7.04 -9.28 -9.68
N THR A 76 6.69 -8.56 -8.60
CA THR A 76 5.91 -9.13 -7.50
C THR A 76 4.41 -8.88 -7.56
N SER A 77 3.94 -8.01 -8.46
CA SER A 77 2.51 -7.68 -8.62
C SER A 77 1.60 -8.91 -8.70
N HIS A 78 1.97 -9.89 -9.53
CA HIS A 78 1.21 -11.13 -9.74
C HIS A 78 1.19 -12.03 -8.49
N ILE A 79 2.32 -12.10 -7.79
CA ILE A 79 2.49 -12.95 -6.60
C ILE A 79 1.60 -12.42 -5.47
N TRP A 80 1.62 -11.11 -5.23
CA TRP A 80 0.77 -10.50 -4.21
C TRP A 80 -0.71 -10.57 -4.54
N GLY A 81 -1.09 -10.47 -5.83
CA GLY A 81 -2.46 -10.68 -6.28
C GLY A 81 -2.94 -12.11 -6.01
N TYR A 82 -2.16 -13.12 -6.40
CA TYR A 82 -2.51 -14.52 -6.12
C TYR A 82 -2.58 -14.81 -4.61
N LEU A 83 -1.63 -14.27 -3.85
CA LEU A 83 -1.64 -14.43 -2.40
C LEU A 83 -2.91 -13.80 -1.83
N ALA A 84 -3.25 -12.57 -2.27
CA ALA A 84 -4.41 -11.78 -1.81
C ALA A 84 -5.70 -12.58 -1.81
N ASP A 85 -5.93 -13.29 -2.90
CA ASP A 85 -7.15 -14.04 -3.14
C ASP A 85 -7.19 -15.37 -2.37
N THR A 86 -6.02 -15.98 -2.09
CA THR A 86 -5.95 -17.31 -1.46
C THR A 86 -5.85 -17.29 0.06
N ARG A 87 -5.06 -16.39 0.66
CA ARG A 87 -4.83 -16.35 2.13
C ARG A 87 -5.61 -15.25 2.86
N GLY A 88 -6.42 -14.49 2.12
CA GLY A 88 -7.32 -13.48 2.64
C GLY A 88 -6.71 -12.08 2.70
N ARG A 89 -7.46 -11.08 2.21
CA ARG A 89 -7.03 -9.69 2.01
C ARG A 89 -6.38 -9.04 3.23
N ARG A 90 -7.02 -9.13 4.41
CA ARG A 90 -6.55 -8.49 5.65
C ARG A 90 -5.18 -9.00 6.10
N LYS A 91 -4.97 -10.32 6.09
CA LYS A 91 -3.71 -10.92 6.57
C LYS A 91 -2.54 -10.48 5.70
N ILE A 92 -2.76 -10.44 4.40
CA ILE A 92 -1.72 -10.16 3.41
C ILE A 92 -1.35 -8.69 3.41
N LEU A 93 -2.34 -7.81 3.59
CA LEU A 93 -2.11 -6.38 3.77
C LEU A 93 -1.29 -6.10 5.06
N ILE A 94 -1.51 -6.84 6.15
CA ILE A 94 -0.67 -6.72 7.36
C ILE A 94 0.75 -7.24 7.09
N ILE A 95 0.89 -8.37 6.40
CA ILE A 95 2.19 -8.96 6.07
C ILE A 95 2.98 -8.03 5.15
N SER A 96 2.36 -7.46 4.11
CA SER A 96 3.03 -6.54 3.19
C SER A 96 3.53 -5.30 3.93
N MET A 97 2.68 -4.67 4.75
CA MET A 97 3.07 -3.49 5.54
C MET A 97 4.20 -3.79 6.50
N THR A 98 4.15 -4.94 7.18
CA THR A 98 5.21 -5.32 8.14
C THR A 98 6.53 -5.57 7.41
N MET A 99 6.48 -6.22 6.25
CA MET A 99 7.67 -6.50 5.43
C MET A 99 8.27 -5.19 4.86
N THR A 100 7.43 -4.28 4.36
CA THR A 100 7.85 -2.95 3.91
C THR A 100 8.48 -2.16 5.06
N TYR A 101 7.90 -2.18 6.26
CA TYR A 101 8.46 -1.51 7.44
C TYR A 101 9.84 -2.07 7.82
N LEU A 102 9.99 -3.40 7.90
CA LEU A 102 11.26 -4.04 8.23
C LEU A 102 12.33 -3.79 7.16
N ALA A 103 11.98 -3.89 5.88
CA ALA A 103 12.91 -3.63 4.79
C ALA A 103 13.31 -2.14 4.71
N GLY A 104 12.36 -1.23 4.90
CA GLY A 104 12.61 0.22 4.92
C GLY A 104 13.47 0.65 6.09
N THR A 105 13.24 0.11 7.29
CA THR A 105 14.08 0.38 8.47
C THR A 105 15.47 -0.26 8.34
N ALA A 106 15.59 -1.42 7.70
CA ALA A 106 16.90 -1.98 7.38
C ALA A 106 17.65 -1.12 6.35
N ALA A 107 16.94 -0.49 5.40
CA ALA A 107 17.53 0.35 4.38
C ALA A 107 18.19 1.62 4.94
N THR A 108 17.76 2.13 6.10
CA THR A 108 18.41 3.30 6.72
C THR A 108 19.79 2.99 7.31
N LEU A 109 20.06 1.70 7.59
CA LEU A 109 21.34 1.22 8.14
C LEU A 109 22.34 0.80 7.04
N SER A 110 21.98 0.95 5.76
CA SER A 110 22.79 0.41 4.66
C SER A 110 24.05 1.25 4.41
N PRO A 111 25.27 0.65 4.42
CA PRO A 111 26.52 1.38 4.18
C PRO A 111 26.90 1.49 2.69
N ASN A 112 26.24 0.74 1.81
CA ASN A 112 26.59 0.61 0.39
C ASN A 112 25.36 0.78 -0.51
N TRP A 113 25.56 1.29 -1.72
CA TRP A 113 24.48 1.60 -2.67
C TRP A 113 23.79 0.34 -3.17
N ILE A 114 24.54 -0.76 -3.27
CA ILE A 114 24.03 -2.10 -3.63
C ILE A 114 23.09 -2.61 -2.55
N VAL A 115 23.48 -2.50 -1.27
CA VAL A 115 22.67 -2.96 -0.14
C VAL A 115 21.40 -2.11 -0.03
N LEU A 116 21.53 -0.78 -0.19
CA LEU A 116 20.39 0.13 -0.25
C LEU A 116 19.42 -0.26 -1.37
N SER A 117 19.94 -0.55 -2.56
CA SER A 117 19.15 -0.95 -3.73
C SER A 117 18.41 -2.26 -3.49
N LEU A 118 19.08 -3.27 -2.92
CA LEU A 118 18.46 -4.58 -2.63
C LEU A 118 17.38 -4.48 -1.56
N LEU A 119 17.62 -3.71 -0.50
CA LEU A 119 16.62 -3.49 0.56
C LEU A 119 15.44 -2.67 0.04
N LYS A 120 15.68 -1.69 -0.83
CA LYS A 120 14.63 -0.94 -1.51
C LYS A 120 13.85 -1.80 -2.49
N LEU A 121 14.51 -2.67 -3.25
CA LEU A 121 13.84 -3.68 -4.08
C LEU A 121 12.89 -4.50 -3.22
N LEU A 122 13.37 -5.03 -2.09
CA LEU A 122 12.56 -5.82 -1.18
C LEU A 122 11.36 -5.02 -0.66
N SER A 123 11.59 -3.82 -0.13
CA SER A 123 10.55 -2.94 0.40
C SER A 123 9.46 -2.60 -0.63
N SER A 124 9.86 -2.16 -1.84
CA SER A 124 8.95 -1.82 -2.94
C SER A 124 8.24 -3.05 -3.50
N SER A 125 8.93 -4.20 -3.52
CA SER A 125 8.33 -5.46 -3.95
C SER A 125 7.24 -5.93 -2.99
N SER A 126 7.34 -5.62 -1.70
CA SER A 126 6.30 -5.93 -0.71
C SER A 126 5.09 -5.02 -0.84
N VAL A 127 5.28 -3.77 -1.24
CA VAL A 127 4.21 -2.76 -1.23
C VAL A 127 3.25 -2.87 -2.44
N SER A 128 3.64 -3.58 -3.51
CA SER A 128 2.98 -3.56 -4.82
C SER A 128 1.48 -3.88 -4.82
N GLY A 129 1.02 -4.80 -3.98
CA GLY A 129 -0.39 -5.21 -3.89
C GLY A 129 -1.27 -4.36 -2.96
N SER A 130 -0.66 -3.44 -2.20
CA SER A 130 -1.33 -2.80 -1.06
C SER A 130 -2.47 -1.86 -1.48
N MET A 131 -2.40 -1.27 -2.68
CA MET A 131 -3.42 -0.32 -3.19
C MET A 131 -4.71 -1.03 -3.54
N ALA A 132 -4.62 -2.07 -4.37
CA ALA A 132 -5.75 -2.89 -4.75
C ALA A 132 -6.38 -3.53 -3.51
N LEU A 133 -5.57 -4.11 -2.62
CA LEU A 133 -6.03 -4.73 -1.38
C LEU A 133 -6.80 -3.77 -0.47
N SER A 134 -6.28 -2.57 -0.25
CA SER A 134 -6.91 -1.56 0.62
C SER A 134 -8.24 -1.06 0.04
N MET A 135 -8.27 -0.82 -1.28
CA MET A 135 -9.48 -0.40 -1.98
C MET A 135 -10.56 -1.48 -1.95
N THR A 136 -10.19 -2.74 -2.21
CA THR A 136 -11.16 -3.82 -2.18
C THR A 136 -11.68 -4.08 -0.78
N LEU A 137 -10.80 -4.07 0.25
CA LEU A 137 -11.20 -4.25 1.64
C LEU A 137 -12.18 -3.15 2.10
N LEU A 138 -11.91 -1.89 1.74
CA LEU A 138 -12.81 -0.78 2.02
C LEU A 138 -14.16 -0.99 1.33
N SER A 139 -14.14 -1.44 0.07
CA SER A 139 -15.34 -1.63 -0.74
C SER A 139 -16.22 -2.80 -0.28
N GLU A 140 -15.63 -3.87 0.26
CA GLU A 140 -16.33 -5.05 0.80
C GLU A 140 -16.98 -4.76 2.15
N CYS A 141 -16.42 -3.81 2.93
CA CYS A 141 -16.91 -3.47 4.26
C CYS A 141 -17.88 -2.27 4.27
N THR A 142 -18.08 -1.59 3.13
CA THR A 142 -18.90 -0.37 3.06
C THR A 142 -20.22 -0.64 2.34
N PRO A 143 -21.38 -0.19 2.88
CA PRO A 143 -22.67 -0.29 2.20
C PRO A 143 -22.67 0.43 0.84
N SER A 144 -23.43 -0.10 -0.11
CA SER A 144 -23.41 0.30 -1.53
C SER A 144 -23.67 1.79 -1.74
N GLU A 145 -24.50 2.40 -0.90
CA GLU A 145 -24.91 3.80 -0.98
C GLU A 145 -23.75 4.80 -0.78
N LYS A 146 -22.76 4.47 0.06
CA LYS A 146 -21.60 5.36 0.36
C LYS A 146 -20.26 4.85 -0.20
N ARG A 147 -20.25 3.64 -0.78
CA ARG A 147 -19.04 3.00 -1.32
C ARG A 147 -18.31 3.88 -2.33
N SER A 148 -19.02 4.41 -3.32
CA SER A 148 -18.41 5.23 -4.38
C SER A 148 -17.76 6.49 -3.82
N GLY A 149 -18.40 7.17 -2.86
CA GLY A 149 -17.88 8.37 -2.23
C GLY A 149 -16.60 8.10 -1.41
N LEU A 150 -16.55 7.00 -0.66
CA LEU A 150 -15.36 6.62 0.11
C LEU A 150 -14.20 6.18 -0.79
N VAL A 151 -14.48 5.45 -1.86
CA VAL A 151 -13.45 5.07 -2.85
C VAL A 151 -12.89 6.32 -3.52
N LEU A 152 -13.75 7.26 -3.95
CA LEU A 152 -13.34 8.55 -4.49
C LEU A 152 -12.47 9.34 -3.51
N LEU A 153 -12.88 9.42 -2.25
CA LEU A 153 -12.12 10.12 -1.20
C LEU A 153 -10.76 9.47 -0.94
N THR A 154 -10.69 8.14 -1.04
CA THR A 154 -9.43 7.40 -0.91
C THR A 154 -8.51 7.66 -2.11
N THR A 155 -9.07 7.72 -3.33
CA THR A 155 -8.29 8.06 -4.54
C THR A 155 -7.82 9.52 -4.54
N SER A 156 -8.61 10.45 -4.01
CA SER A 156 -8.17 11.84 -3.87
C SER A 156 -7.05 11.97 -2.85
N ALA A 157 -7.09 11.24 -1.72
CA ALA A 157 -5.99 11.18 -0.76
C ALA A 157 -4.68 10.69 -1.40
N TYR A 158 -4.77 9.68 -2.29
CA TYR A 158 -3.63 9.21 -3.08
C TYR A 158 -3.05 10.31 -3.99
N LEU A 159 -3.90 11.02 -4.74
CA LEU A 159 -3.47 12.12 -5.62
C LEU A 159 -2.86 13.29 -4.85
N ILE A 160 -3.44 13.66 -3.70
CA ILE A 160 -2.89 14.69 -2.81
C ILE A 160 -1.50 14.27 -2.33
N SER A 161 -1.32 13.00 -1.96
CA SER A 161 -0.02 12.48 -1.51
C SER A 161 1.04 12.57 -2.60
N ILE A 162 0.70 12.26 -3.85
CA ILE A 162 1.61 12.44 -4.98
C ILE A 162 1.95 13.91 -5.17
N GLY A 163 0.95 14.80 -5.11
CA GLY A 163 1.15 16.25 -5.29
C GLY A 163 2.04 16.89 -4.21
N ILE A 164 2.03 16.36 -2.98
CA ILE A 164 2.95 16.80 -1.91
C ILE A 164 4.40 16.37 -2.19
N MET A 165 4.60 15.31 -2.98
CA MET A 165 5.91 14.74 -3.31
C MET A 165 6.42 15.11 -4.72
N ALA A 166 5.73 15.99 -5.43
CA ALA A 166 6.14 16.53 -6.73
C ALA A 166 6.80 17.90 -6.55
#